data_AF-A0A7V0WWW5-F1
#
_entry.id   AF-A0A7V0WWW5-F1
#
_cell.length_a   1.000
_cell.length_b   1.000
_cell.length_c   1.000
_cell.angle_alpha   90.00
_cell.angle_beta   90.00
_cell.angle_gamma   90.00
#
_symmetry.space_group_name_H-M   'P 1'
#
loop_
_entity.id
_entity.type
_entity.pdbx_description
1 polymer ?
#
loop_
_entity_poly.entity_id
_entity_poly.type
_entity_poly.pdbx_seq_one_letter_code
_entity_poly.pdbx_strand_id
1 'polypeptide(L)'
;MTLIKTEALILRTVPYQESSKIVRMFTREQGKIAVIAKGSRRIKSGFRGLLEPLNHIETIYYYKSTRDVQTLSNIELLNSFLASVASMESTILGMALLEIIDKIVHDHQHDSEIFDSAITHLKTMEANPDNCKFVFIRFLQNLAEILGYRLNVETCHRCRAALLDSAFYDPVNAILLCADCGQHLSSGHRLSKHDLTFLTKPIIADVGPLITEEKLRRLFIHYLSYHLDSALELKSLRMLSSLKM
;
A
#
# COMPACT_ATOMS: atom_id res chain seq x y z
N MET A 1 -21.67 24.83 4.22
CA MET A 1 -20.40 24.48 3.54
C MET A 1 -19.34 24.64 4.59
N THR A 2 -18.67 23.55 4.95
CA THR A 2 -17.76 23.53 6.11
C THR A 2 -16.33 23.46 5.60
N LEU A 3 -15.42 24.18 6.25
CA LEU A 3 -13.99 24.07 5.99
C LEU A 3 -13.44 22.92 6.82
N ILE A 4 -12.75 21.99 6.16
CA ILE A 4 -12.15 20.83 6.80
C ILE A 4 -10.64 20.92 6.58
N LYS A 5 -9.89 20.77 7.66
CA LYS A 5 -8.42 20.72 7.67
C LYS A 5 -8.01 19.30 8.05
N THR A 6 -7.19 18.64 7.24
CA THR A 6 -6.74 17.26 7.48
C THR A 6 -5.42 16.99 6.77
N GLU A 7 -4.69 16.00 7.27
CA GLU A 7 -3.64 15.35 6.49
C GLU A 7 -4.25 14.49 5.37
N ALA A 8 -3.54 14.39 4.24
CA ALA A 8 -3.94 13.57 3.13
C ALA A 8 -2.74 13.02 2.35
N LEU A 9 -2.93 11.85 1.74
CA LEU A 9 -2.02 11.24 0.79
C LEU A 9 -2.63 11.33 -0.61
N ILE A 10 -1.92 11.92 -1.56
CA ILE A 10 -2.41 12.05 -2.92
C ILE A 10 -2.32 10.69 -3.61
N LEU A 11 -3.47 10.15 -4.02
CA LEU A 11 -3.57 8.87 -4.72
C LEU A 11 -3.41 9.06 -6.22
N ARG A 12 -4.15 10.02 -6.78
CA ARG A 12 -4.20 10.27 -8.22
C ARG A 12 -4.62 11.69 -8.53
N THR A 13 -4.09 12.22 -9.62
CA THR A 13 -4.46 13.53 -10.15
C THR A 13 -4.80 13.43 -11.63
N VAL A 14 -5.88 14.09 -12.06
CA VAL A 14 -6.29 14.15 -13.47
C VAL A 14 -6.53 15.60 -13.91
N PRO A 15 -6.09 16.00 -15.11
CA PRO A 15 -6.45 17.31 -15.67
C PRO A 15 -7.97 17.45 -15.76
N TYR A 16 -8.48 18.64 -15.43
CA TYR A 16 -9.90 18.95 -15.51
C TYR A 16 -10.11 20.37 -16.00
N GLN A 17 -10.92 20.52 -17.04
CA GLN A 17 -11.09 21.80 -17.75
C GLN A 17 -9.73 22.38 -18.19
N GLU A 18 -9.71 23.67 -18.56
CA GLU A 18 -8.51 24.33 -19.06
C GLU A 18 -7.45 24.54 -17.98
N SER A 19 -7.85 24.90 -16.76
CA SER A 19 -6.90 25.38 -15.74
C SER A 19 -6.91 24.59 -14.43
N SER A 20 -7.72 23.54 -14.32
CA SER A 20 -7.91 22.82 -13.04
C SER A 20 -7.41 21.38 -13.09
N LYS A 21 -7.35 20.76 -11.92
CA LYS A 21 -7.09 19.33 -11.73
C LYS A 21 -8.17 18.79 -10.78
N ILE A 22 -8.63 17.57 -11.01
CA ILE A 22 -9.32 16.78 -9.99
C ILE A 22 -8.26 15.92 -9.32
N VAL A 23 -8.24 15.94 -7.99
CA VAL A 23 -7.27 15.25 -7.15
C VAL A 23 -8.02 14.30 -6.25
N ARG A 24 -7.72 13.01 -6.34
CA ARG A 24 -8.20 11.99 -5.42
C ARG A 24 -7.15 11.81 -4.34
N MET A 25 -7.57 12.00 -3.09
CA MET A 25 -6.70 11.93 -1.92
C MET A 25 -7.32 11.01 -0.88
N PHE A 26 -6.49 10.23 -0.21
CA PHE A 26 -6.87 9.51 1.00
C PHE A 26 -6.57 10.42 2.17
N THR A 27 -7.62 10.87 2.88
CA THR A 27 -7.50 11.74 4.04
C THR A 27 -7.47 10.92 5.30
N ARG A 28 -6.72 11.39 6.31
CA ARG A 28 -6.68 10.71 7.60
C ARG A 28 -8.07 10.62 8.23
N GLU A 29 -8.85 11.70 8.20
CA GLU A 29 -10.12 11.81 8.95
C GLU A 29 -11.40 11.45 8.19
N GLN A 30 -11.40 11.49 6.85
CA GLN A 30 -12.64 11.34 6.06
C GLN A 30 -12.55 10.27 4.97
N GLY A 31 -11.53 9.42 5.01
CA GLY A 31 -11.32 8.41 3.98
C GLY A 31 -10.96 9.04 2.64
N LYS A 32 -11.39 8.42 1.54
CA LYS A 32 -11.13 8.94 0.20
C LYS A 32 -12.05 10.08 -0.16
N ILE A 33 -11.46 11.15 -0.70
CA ILE A 33 -12.17 12.35 -1.18
C ILE A 33 -11.60 12.77 -2.53
N ALA A 34 -12.47 13.26 -3.41
CA ALA A 34 -12.09 13.98 -4.61
C ALA A 34 -12.23 15.50 -4.39
N VAL A 35 -11.19 16.27 -4.73
CA VAL A 35 -11.21 17.74 -4.72
C VAL A 35 -10.92 18.31 -6.10
N ILE A 36 -11.59 19.40 -6.46
CA ILE A 36 -11.18 20.24 -7.59
C ILE A 36 -10.20 21.31 -7.09
N ALA A 37 -9.00 21.30 -7.66
CA ALA A 37 -7.98 22.33 -7.48
C ALA A 37 -8.06 23.33 -8.63
N LYS A 38 -8.83 24.41 -8.42
CA LYS A 38 -9.09 25.43 -9.45
C LYS A 38 -7.83 26.23 -9.76
N GLY A 39 -7.55 26.43 -11.05
CA GLY A 39 -6.38 27.19 -11.49
C GLY A 39 -5.03 26.49 -11.25
N SER A 40 -5.05 25.23 -10.78
CA SER A 40 -3.84 24.47 -10.46
C SER A 40 -2.88 24.26 -11.63
N ARG A 41 -3.37 24.32 -12.87
CA ARG A 41 -2.58 24.17 -14.10
C ARG A 41 -2.01 25.50 -14.64
N ARG A 42 -2.36 26.65 -14.04
CA ARG A 42 -1.81 27.96 -14.46
C ARG A 42 -0.31 28.02 -14.20
N ILE A 43 0.42 28.78 -15.01
CA ILE A 43 1.89 28.86 -14.93
C ILE A 43 2.35 29.25 -13.51
N LYS A 44 1.74 30.31 -12.94
CA LYS A 44 2.02 30.86 -11.60
C LYS A 44 1.13 30.27 -10.49
N SER A 45 0.71 29.02 -10.64
CA SER A 45 -0.14 28.35 -9.66
C SER A 45 0.65 28.01 -8.38
N GLY A 46 0.08 28.35 -7.22
CA GLY A 46 0.59 27.91 -5.91
C GLY A 46 0.47 26.40 -5.67
N PHE A 47 -0.27 25.68 -6.52
CA PHE A 47 -0.44 24.22 -6.43
C PHE A 47 0.61 23.41 -7.23
N ARG A 48 1.56 24.08 -7.90
CA ARG A 48 2.52 23.45 -8.80
C ARG A 48 3.43 22.48 -8.01
N GLY A 49 3.50 21.22 -8.45
CA GLY A 49 4.30 20.17 -7.81
C GLY A 49 3.73 19.61 -6.50
N LEU A 50 2.71 20.26 -5.92
CA LEU A 50 2.09 19.83 -4.66
C LEU A 50 1.04 18.74 -4.88
N LEU A 51 0.42 18.70 -6.07
CA LEU A 51 -0.69 17.80 -6.41
C LEU A 51 -0.26 16.50 -7.11
N GLU A 52 0.93 15.99 -6.78
CA GLU A 52 1.48 14.79 -7.40
C GLU A 52 1.23 13.56 -6.50
N PRO A 53 0.95 12.37 -7.08
CA PRO A 53 0.84 11.13 -6.31
C PRO A 53 2.05 10.93 -5.38
N LEU A 54 1.86 10.24 -4.24
CA LEU A 54 2.89 10.05 -3.20
C LEU A 54 3.29 11.31 -2.44
N ASN A 55 2.69 12.47 -2.71
CA ASN A 55 2.81 13.58 -1.78
C ASN A 55 1.90 13.35 -0.56
N HIS A 56 2.49 13.46 0.62
CA HIS A 56 1.79 13.59 1.90
C HIS A 56 1.67 15.07 2.24
N ILE A 57 0.44 15.52 2.42
CA ILE A 57 0.09 16.93 2.48
C ILE A 57 -0.79 17.21 3.70
N GLU A 58 -0.76 18.45 4.16
CA GLU A 58 -1.84 19.03 4.95
C GLU A 58 -2.73 19.83 3.99
N THR A 59 -4.06 19.67 4.08
CA THR A 59 -4.98 20.33 3.16
C THR A 59 -6.19 20.91 3.85
N ILE A 60 -6.69 22.01 3.28
CA ILE A 60 -7.96 22.62 3.63
C ILE A 60 -8.87 22.57 2.41
N TYR A 61 -10.07 22.04 2.56
CA TYR A 61 -11.08 22.03 1.49
C TYR A 61 -12.48 22.37 2.01
N TYR A 62 -13.31 22.86 1.09
CA TYR A 62 -14.72 23.13 1.34
C TYR A 62 -15.53 21.87 1.12
N TYR A 63 -16.12 21.36 2.20
CA TYR A 63 -16.99 20.21 2.20
C TYR A 63 -18.47 20.61 2.06
N LYS A 64 -19.16 19.90 1.18
CA LYS A 64 -20.62 19.90 1.04
C LYS A 64 -21.08 18.46 0.79
N SER A 65 -21.94 17.95 1.67
CA SER A 65 -22.47 16.58 1.60
C SER A 65 -23.25 16.28 0.31
N THR A 66 -23.77 17.30 -0.37
CA THR A 66 -24.50 17.17 -1.64
C THR A 66 -23.58 17.15 -2.88
N ARG A 67 -22.27 16.96 -2.72
CA ARG A 67 -21.29 16.98 -3.82
C ARG A 67 -20.32 15.81 -3.67
N ASP A 68 -20.03 15.15 -4.78
CA ASP A 68 -19.00 14.11 -4.82
C ASP A 68 -17.59 14.69 -4.94
N VAL A 69 -17.47 15.85 -5.60
CA VAL A 69 -16.21 16.58 -5.76
C VAL A 69 -16.23 17.87 -4.95
N GLN A 70 -15.37 17.91 -3.93
CA GLN A 70 -15.19 19.05 -3.03
C GLN A 70 -14.28 20.10 -3.66
N THR A 71 -14.17 21.29 -3.06
CA THR A 71 -13.29 22.35 -3.60
C THR A 71 -12.06 22.54 -2.72
N LEU A 72 -10.87 22.36 -3.30
CA LEU A 72 -9.61 22.60 -2.60
C LEU A 72 -9.46 24.09 -2.30
N SER A 73 -9.11 24.43 -1.05
CA SER A 73 -8.85 25.80 -0.61
C SER A 73 -7.36 26.05 -0.44
N ASN A 74 -6.68 25.22 0.35
CA ASN A 74 -5.26 25.36 0.65
C ASN A 74 -4.55 24.01 0.72
N ILE A 75 -3.24 24.03 0.54
CA ILE A 75 -2.38 22.86 0.60
C ILE A 75 -1.00 23.24 1.13
N GLU A 76 -0.41 22.35 1.92
CA GLU A 76 0.97 22.43 2.37
C GLU A 76 1.60 21.04 2.21
N LEU A 77 2.85 21.00 1.72
CA LEU A 77 3.57 19.73 1.56
C LEU A 77 4.20 19.35 2.90
N LEU A 78 3.84 18.18 3.43
CA LEU A 78 4.47 17.61 4.62
C LEU A 78 5.65 16.73 4.22
N ASN A 79 5.47 15.87 3.21
CA ASN A 79 6.55 15.11 2.59
C ASN A 79 6.24 14.80 1.12
N SER A 80 7.29 14.70 0.30
CA SER A 80 7.19 14.16 -1.05
C SER A 80 7.99 12.88 -1.15
N PHE A 81 7.30 11.74 -1.06
CA PHE A 81 7.95 10.44 -1.26
C PHE A 81 8.39 10.23 -2.72
N LEU A 82 7.99 11.08 -3.67
CA LEU A 82 8.56 11.07 -5.04
C LEU A 82 10.00 11.60 -5.09
N ALA A 83 10.30 12.63 -4.29
CA ALA A 83 11.56 13.37 -4.38
C ALA A 83 12.72 12.66 -3.65
N SER A 84 12.38 11.87 -2.65
CA SER A 84 13.31 11.20 -1.74
C SER A 84 13.55 9.73 -2.11
N VAL A 85 12.73 9.19 -3.01
CA VAL A 85 12.85 7.82 -3.47
C VAL A 85 14.03 7.70 -4.45
N ALA A 86 15.14 7.21 -3.90
CA ALA A 86 16.45 7.09 -4.57
C ALA A 86 16.49 6.11 -5.76
N SER A 87 15.44 5.30 -5.97
CA SER A 87 15.38 4.34 -7.08
C SER A 87 13.99 4.23 -7.71
N MET A 88 13.95 3.95 -9.01
CA MET A 88 12.73 3.69 -9.76
C MET A 88 11.90 2.54 -9.18
N GLU A 89 12.55 1.55 -8.57
CA GLU A 89 11.87 0.42 -7.93
C GLU A 89 11.02 0.84 -6.74
N SER A 90 11.59 1.61 -5.82
CA SER A 90 10.87 2.17 -4.68
C SER A 90 9.70 3.05 -5.12
N THR A 91 9.81 3.77 -6.25
CA THR A 91 8.70 4.57 -6.78
C THR A 91 7.57 3.67 -7.24
N ILE A 92 7.90 2.60 -7.97
CA ILE A 92 6.92 1.63 -8.43
C ILE A 92 6.21 0.94 -7.27
N LEU A 93 6.94 0.57 -6.22
CA LEU A 93 6.37 -0.04 -5.03
C LEU A 93 5.51 0.94 -4.21
N GLY A 94 5.92 2.21 -4.10
CA GLY A 94 5.10 3.26 -3.50
C GLY A 94 3.80 3.47 -4.28
N MET A 95 3.87 3.51 -5.62
CA MET A 95 2.67 3.61 -6.46
C MET A 95 1.77 2.37 -6.32
N ALA A 96 2.35 1.17 -6.21
CA ALA A 96 1.59 -0.05 -5.94
C ALA A 96 0.88 0.01 -4.58
N LEU A 97 1.51 0.58 -3.56
CA LEU A 97 0.89 0.85 -2.27
C LEU A 97 -0.32 1.78 -2.42
N LEU A 98 -0.19 2.90 -3.15
CA LEU A 98 -1.32 3.79 -3.41
C LEU A 98 -2.47 3.11 -4.16
N GLU A 99 -2.17 2.27 -5.15
CA GLU A 99 -3.17 1.49 -5.89
C GLU A 99 -3.93 0.52 -4.96
N ILE A 100 -3.24 -0.12 -4.02
CA ILE A 100 -3.88 -0.98 -3.02
C ILE A 100 -4.82 -0.14 -2.15
N ILE A 101 -4.34 0.98 -1.60
CA ILE A 101 -5.16 1.88 -0.78
C ILE A 101 -6.41 2.36 -1.55
N ASP A 102 -6.26 2.76 -2.81
CA ASP A 102 -7.41 3.19 -3.63
C ASP A 102 -8.40 2.05 -3.90
N LYS A 103 -7.95 0.80 -3.93
CA LYS A 103 -8.85 -0.35 -4.11
C LYS A 103 -9.60 -0.75 -2.85
N ILE A 104 -8.95 -0.70 -1.69
CA ILE A 104 -9.51 -1.25 -0.44
C ILE A 104 -10.32 -0.22 0.34
N VAL A 105 -9.90 1.05 0.34
CA VAL A 105 -10.59 2.08 1.11
C VAL A 105 -11.82 2.49 0.32
N HIS A 106 -12.99 2.47 0.93
CA HIS A 106 -14.22 2.99 0.32
C HIS A 106 -14.32 4.51 0.51
N ASP A 107 -15.11 5.16 -0.34
CA ASP A 107 -15.34 6.60 -0.20
C ASP A 107 -16.04 6.88 1.15
N HIS A 108 -15.57 7.91 1.86
CA HIS A 108 -16.09 8.30 3.18
C HIS A 108 -15.94 7.27 4.31
N GLN A 109 -15.19 6.20 4.11
CA GLN A 109 -14.81 5.29 5.20
C GLN A 109 -13.53 5.81 5.86
N HIS A 110 -13.68 6.35 7.08
CA HIS A 110 -12.56 6.76 7.90
C HIS A 110 -11.83 5.54 8.43
N ASP A 111 -10.54 5.45 8.12
CA ASP A 111 -9.64 4.48 8.70
C ASP A 111 -8.27 5.14 8.91
N SER A 112 -8.09 5.74 10.09
CA SER A 112 -6.82 6.36 10.47
C SER A 112 -5.70 5.33 10.57
N GLU A 113 -6.00 4.08 10.87
CA GLU A 113 -4.99 3.02 11.03
C GLU A 113 -4.37 2.65 9.68
N ILE A 114 -5.20 2.49 8.64
CA ILE A 114 -4.71 2.30 7.27
C ILE A 114 -3.93 3.53 6.77
N PHE A 115 -4.39 4.75 7.09
CA PHE A 115 -3.68 5.98 6.74
C PHE A 115 -2.30 6.04 7.39
N ASP A 116 -2.24 5.84 8.70
CA ASP A 116 -1.00 5.89 9.47
C ASP A 116 -0.04 4.77 9.03
N SER A 117 -0.55 3.58 8.72
CA SER A 117 0.22 2.48 8.14
C SER A 117 0.82 2.84 6.79
N ALA A 118 0.04 3.42 5.87
CA ALA A 118 0.52 3.84 4.55
C ALA A 118 1.67 4.86 4.67
N ILE A 119 1.49 5.90 5.51
CA ILE A 119 2.53 6.91 5.75
C ILE A 119 3.78 6.30 6.39
N THR A 120 3.62 5.41 7.38
CA THR A 120 4.73 4.76 8.08
C THR A 120 5.57 3.91 7.12
N HIS A 121 4.92 3.13 6.26
CA HIS A 121 5.63 2.26 5.31
C HIS A 121 6.29 3.08 4.20
N LEU A 122 5.67 4.14 3.68
CA LEU A 122 6.30 5.03 2.70
C LEU A 122 7.55 5.72 3.27
N LYS A 123 7.49 6.23 4.51
CA LYS A 123 8.66 6.77 5.22
C LYS A 123 9.74 5.71 5.43
N THR A 124 9.35 4.48 5.75
CA THR A 124 10.31 3.39 5.95
C THR A 124 10.99 2.98 4.65
N MET A 125 10.26 2.98 3.52
CA MET A 125 10.83 2.73 2.19
C MET A 125 11.81 3.83 1.79
N GLU A 126 11.45 5.10 2.04
CA GLU A 126 12.30 6.27 1.82
C GLU A 126 13.62 6.18 2.62
N ALA A 127 13.54 5.81 3.90
CA ALA A 127 14.71 5.66 4.75
C ALA A 127 15.57 4.41 4.43
N ASN A 128 15.02 3.41 3.74
CA ASN A 128 15.67 2.13 3.45
C ASN A 128 15.49 1.73 1.97
N PRO A 129 16.04 2.51 1.01
CA PRO A 129 15.78 2.31 -0.41
C PRO A 129 16.19 0.91 -0.91
N ASP A 130 17.30 0.37 -0.43
CA ASP A 130 17.79 -0.97 -0.81
C ASP A 130 16.88 -2.12 -0.32
N ASN A 131 16.09 -1.85 0.72
CA ASN A 131 15.18 -2.83 1.33
C ASN A 131 13.70 -2.54 1.04
N CYS A 132 13.40 -1.59 0.13
CA CYS A 132 12.04 -1.12 -0.11
C CYS A 132 11.06 -2.24 -0.51
N LYS A 133 11.53 -3.28 -1.20
CA LYS A 133 10.73 -4.46 -1.54
C LYS A 133 10.25 -5.23 -0.30
N PHE A 134 11.11 -5.38 0.70
CA PHE A 134 10.77 -6.06 1.94
C PHE A 134 9.85 -5.21 2.80
N VAL A 135 10.07 -3.90 2.84
CA VAL A 135 9.14 -2.96 3.48
C VAL A 135 7.76 -3.03 2.83
N PHE A 136 7.69 -3.18 1.50
CA PHE A 136 6.42 -3.37 0.79
C PHE A 136 5.72 -4.68 1.18
N ILE A 137 6.44 -5.80 1.34
CA ILE A 137 5.84 -7.04 1.87
C ILE A 137 5.29 -6.83 3.29
N ARG A 138 6.00 -6.08 4.14
CA ARG A 138 5.52 -5.72 5.48
C ARG A 138 4.26 -4.89 5.46
N PHE A 139 4.18 -3.94 4.53
CA PHE A 139 2.95 -3.19 4.30
C PHE A 139 1.78 -4.13 4.00
N LEU A 140 1.96 -5.10 3.08
CA LEU A 140 0.89 -6.07 2.75
C LEU A 140 0.50 -6.93 3.96
N GLN A 141 1.48 -7.38 4.74
CA GLN A 141 1.25 -8.18 5.95
C GLN A 141 0.49 -7.37 7.00
N ASN A 142 0.94 -6.14 7.29
CA ASN A 142 0.31 -5.27 8.27
C ASN A 142 -1.10 -4.87 7.80
N LEU A 143 -1.29 -4.62 6.52
CA LEU A 143 -2.61 -4.34 5.97
C LEU A 143 -3.57 -5.52 6.17
N ALA A 144 -3.11 -6.75 5.93
CA ALA A 144 -3.91 -7.94 6.20
C ALA A 144 -4.32 -8.04 7.68
N GLU A 145 -3.43 -7.68 8.60
CA GLU A 145 -3.72 -7.63 10.04
C GLU A 145 -4.74 -6.54 10.40
N ILE A 146 -4.57 -5.31 9.91
CA ILE A 146 -5.52 -4.19 10.13
C ILE A 146 -6.92 -4.56 9.63
N LEU A 147 -7.00 -5.23 8.48
CA LEU A 147 -8.27 -5.69 7.89
C LEU A 147 -8.87 -6.92 8.59
N GLY A 148 -8.21 -7.47 9.62
CA GLY A 148 -8.70 -8.62 10.39
C GLY A 148 -8.39 -9.99 9.77
N TYR A 149 -7.59 -10.03 8.70
CA TYR A 149 -7.17 -11.25 8.00
C TYR A 149 -5.71 -11.57 8.30
N ARG A 150 -5.29 -11.58 9.57
CA ARG A 150 -3.89 -11.91 9.88
C ARG A 150 -3.55 -13.33 9.41
N LEU A 151 -2.52 -13.45 8.57
CA LEU A 151 -1.97 -14.75 8.20
C LEU A 151 -1.25 -15.38 9.41
N ASN A 152 -1.74 -16.53 9.87
CA ASN A 152 -1.06 -17.31 10.91
C ASN A 152 0.17 -18.03 10.32
N VAL A 153 1.35 -17.61 10.77
CA VAL A 153 2.65 -18.15 10.33
C VAL A 153 3.31 -19.05 11.37
N GLU A 154 2.69 -19.24 12.54
CA GLU A 154 3.29 -19.95 13.67
C GLU A 154 2.84 -21.41 13.75
N THR A 155 1.60 -21.71 13.35
CA THR A 155 1.03 -23.05 13.45
C THR A 155 0.31 -23.47 12.17
N CYS A 156 0.38 -24.75 11.86
CA CYS A 156 -0.34 -25.34 10.73
C CYS A 156 -1.85 -25.16 10.91
N HIS A 157 -2.53 -24.68 9.87
CA HIS A 157 -3.97 -24.50 9.91
C HIS A 157 -4.75 -25.80 10.20
N ARG A 158 -4.26 -26.94 9.70
CA ARG A 158 -4.94 -28.25 9.79
C ARG A 158 -4.66 -28.98 11.11
N CYS A 159 -3.40 -29.28 11.41
CA CYS A 159 -3.03 -30.11 12.57
C CYS A 159 -2.51 -29.31 13.77
N ARG A 160 -2.39 -27.98 13.66
CA ARG A 160 -1.87 -27.08 14.70
C ARG A 160 -0.41 -27.30 15.12
N ALA A 161 0.33 -28.19 14.46
CA ALA A 161 1.77 -28.32 14.66
C ALA A 161 2.51 -27.00 14.36
N ALA A 162 3.58 -26.72 15.11
CA ALA A 162 4.38 -25.51 14.92
C ALA A 162 5.07 -25.49 13.54
N LEU A 163 5.05 -24.33 12.88
CA LEU A 163 5.71 -24.10 11.59
C LEU A 163 7.12 -23.56 11.84
N LEU A 164 8.06 -24.44 12.19
CA LEU A 164 9.41 -24.04 12.61
C LEU A 164 10.40 -23.93 11.45
N ASP A 165 10.45 -24.95 10.57
CA ASP A 165 11.50 -25.05 9.55
C ASP A 165 10.98 -24.79 8.12
N SER A 166 9.71 -25.06 7.86
CA SER A 166 9.05 -24.68 6.62
C SER A 166 7.54 -24.74 6.74
N ALA A 167 6.86 -24.05 5.83
CA ALA A 167 5.42 -24.14 5.64
C ALA A 167 5.09 -24.22 4.15
N PHE A 168 3.92 -24.74 3.83
CA PHE A 168 3.37 -24.75 2.48
C PHE A 168 2.16 -23.82 2.43
N TYR A 169 2.15 -22.90 1.49
CA TYR A 169 1.00 -22.06 1.21
C TYR A 169 0.00 -22.78 0.31
N ASP A 170 -1.23 -22.93 0.77
CA ASP A 170 -2.33 -23.42 -0.05
C ASP A 170 -3.06 -22.21 -0.66
N PRO A 171 -2.90 -21.94 -1.97
CA PRO A 171 -3.57 -20.81 -2.61
C PRO A 171 -5.08 -21.01 -2.74
N VAL A 172 -5.59 -22.25 -2.68
CA VAL A 172 -7.04 -22.48 -2.81
C VAL A 172 -7.79 -21.99 -1.59
N ASN A 173 -7.18 -22.18 -0.41
CA ASN A 173 -7.79 -21.85 0.88
C ASN A 173 -7.11 -20.65 1.57
N ALA A 174 -6.04 -20.10 0.99
CA ALA A 174 -5.21 -19.03 1.55
C ALA A 174 -4.66 -19.34 2.96
N ILE A 175 -4.20 -20.57 3.20
CA ILE A 175 -3.71 -21.02 4.52
C ILE A 175 -2.27 -21.53 4.46
N LEU A 176 -1.62 -21.60 5.63
CA LEU A 176 -0.33 -22.26 5.79
C LEU A 176 -0.46 -23.66 6.42
N LEU A 177 0.23 -24.62 5.82
CA LEU A 177 0.26 -26.02 6.22
C LEU A 177 1.69 -26.46 6.58
N CYS A 178 1.84 -27.40 7.52
CA CYS A 178 3.12 -28.06 7.76
C CYS A 178 3.48 -28.99 6.58
N ALA A 179 4.68 -29.57 6.60
CA ALA A 179 5.15 -30.50 5.58
C ALA A 179 4.20 -31.70 5.38
N ASP A 180 3.72 -32.30 6.47
CA ASP A 180 2.84 -33.48 6.39
C ASP A 180 1.47 -33.14 5.81
N CYS A 181 0.86 -32.03 6.27
CA CYS A 181 -0.46 -31.61 5.81
C CYS A 181 -0.43 -31.07 4.38
N GLY A 182 0.70 -30.50 3.96
CA GLY A 182 0.91 -29.86 2.67
C GLY A 182 1.64 -30.71 1.63
N GLN A 183 1.93 -31.98 1.90
CA GLN A 183 2.77 -32.85 1.05
C GLN A 183 2.33 -32.99 -0.41
N HIS A 184 1.04 -32.74 -0.70
CA HIS A 184 0.47 -32.80 -2.05
C HIS A 184 0.53 -31.46 -2.79
N LEU A 185 0.92 -30.37 -2.11
CA LEU A 185 1.11 -29.06 -2.72
C LEU A 185 2.44 -29.01 -3.45
N SER A 186 2.48 -28.27 -4.56
CA SER A 186 3.71 -28.10 -5.32
C SER A 186 4.78 -27.35 -4.51
N SER A 187 6.05 -27.67 -4.78
CA SER A 187 7.20 -27.05 -4.12
C SER A 187 7.30 -25.53 -4.33
N GLY A 188 6.68 -24.99 -5.38
CA GLY A 188 6.57 -23.56 -5.66
C GLY A 188 5.85 -22.76 -4.56
N HIS A 189 5.11 -23.43 -3.67
CA HIS A 189 4.41 -22.80 -2.56
C HIS A 189 5.12 -22.93 -1.20
N ARG A 190 6.37 -23.42 -1.18
CA ARG A 190 7.10 -23.65 0.07
C ARG A 190 7.73 -22.35 0.60
N LEU A 191 7.42 -22.04 1.85
CA LEU A 191 8.11 -21.04 2.67
C LEU A 191 9.21 -21.71 3.49
N SER A 192 10.40 -21.13 3.45
CA SER A 192 11.57 -21.56 4.21
C SER A 192 11.53 -21.05 5.64
N LYS A 193 12.42 -21.56 6.50
CA LYS A 193 12.67 -21.02 7.83
C LYS A 193 12.98 -19.52 7.83
N HIS A 194 13.74 -19.04 6.84
CA HIS A 194 14.08 -17.63 6.69
C HIS A 194 12.84 -16.79 6.36
N ASP A 195 11.97 -17.29 5.48
CA ASP A 195 10.69 -16.64 5.16
C ASP A 195 9.81 -16.53 6.43
N LEU A 196 9.64 -17.61 7.19
CA LEU A 196 8.84 -17.63 8.42
C LEU A 196 9.45 -16.72 9.52
N THR A 197 10.77 -16.73 9.64
CA THR A 197 11.49 -15.86 10.58
C THR A 197 11.34 -14.39 10.19
N PHE A 198 11.35 -14.08 8.90
CA PHE A 198 11.01 -12.74 8.43
C PHE A 198 9.58 -12.41 8.87
N LEU A 199 8.58 -13.19 8.49
CA LEU A 199 7.16 -12.88 8.78
C LEU A 199 6.81 -12.73 10.28
N THR A 200 7.61 -13.29 11.19
CA THR A 200 7.41 -13.16 12.65
C THR A 200 8.18 -12.00 13.29
N LYS A 201 9.18 -11.43 12.61
CA LYS A 201 10.00 -10.32 13.10
C LYS A 201 9.37 -8.94 12.82
N PRO A 202 9.77 -7.89 13.56
CA PRO A 202 9.30 -6.52 13.31
C PRO A 202 9.73 -5.98 11.94
N ILE A 203 9.07 -4.90 11.49
CA ILE A 203 9.17 -4.31 10.15
C ILE A 203 10.62 -3.98 9.73
N ILE A 204 11.47 -3.53 10.67
CA ILE A 204 12.85 -3.04 10.41
C ILE A 204 13.91 -4.14 10.68
N ALA A 205 13.50 -5.39 10.90
CA ALA A 205 14.48 -6.45 11.13
C ALA A 205 15.36 -6.68 9.88
N ASP A 206 16.66 -6.85 10.11
CA ASP A 206 17.67 -7.10 9.06
C ASP A 206 17.23 -8.23 8.12
N VAL A 207 17.19 -7.91 6.82
CA VAL A 207 16.66 -8.79 5.78
C VAL A 207 17.83 -9.48 5.11
N GLY A 208 18.23 -10.62 5.67
CA GLY A 208 19.34 -11.40 5.11
C GLY A 208 19.10 -11.85 3.66
N PRO A 209 20.16 -12.15 2.90
CA PRO A 209 20.10 -12.43 1.45
C PRO A 209 19.35 -13.71 1.05
N LEU A 210 18.84 -14.47 2.01
CA LEU A 210 18.24 -15.79 1.82
C LEU A 210 16.72 -15.74 1.62
N ILE A 211 16.11 -14.56 1.67
CA ILE A 211 14.65 -14.39 1.53
C ILE A 211 14.31 -14.11 0.06
N THR A 212 13.42 -14.93 -0.51
CA THR A 212 12.91 -14.69 -1.86
C THR A 212 11.73 -13.72 -1.82
N GLU A 213 12.04 -12.43 -1.91
CA GLU A 213 11.07 -11.34 -1.92
C GLU A 213 9.90 -11.57 -2.88
N GLU A 214 10.19 -11.92 -4.14
CA GLU A 214 9.16 -12.06 -5.17
C GLU A 214 8.10 -13.11 -4.80
N LYS A 215 8.53 -14.20 -4.17
CA LYS A 215 7.65 -15.28 -3.70
C LYS A 215 6.72 -14.78 -2.60
N LEU A 216 7.26 -14.07 -1.60
CA LEU A 216 6.48 -13.52 -0.50
C LEU A 216 5.51 -12.43 -0.96
N ARG A 217 5.96 -11.53 -1.85
CA ARG A 217 5.10 -10.51 -2.45
C ARG A 217 3.93 -11.13 -3.20
N ARG A 218 4.18 -12.15 -4.04
CA ARG A 218 3.11 -12.88 -4.75
C ARG A 218 2.13 -13.55 -3.79
N LEU A 219 2.64 -14.17 -2.73
CA LEU A 219 1.80 -14.78 -1.69
C LEU A 219 0.87 -13.75 -1.05
N PHE A 220 1.39 -12.61 -0.58
CA PHE A 220 0.55 -11.62 0.10
C PHE A 220 -0.42 -10.89 -0.83
N ILE A 221 -0.05 -10.62 -2.08
CA ILE A 221 -0.99 -10.07 -3.07
C ILE A 221 -2.14 -11.04 -3.31
N HIS A 222 -1.84 -12.33 -3.47
CA HIS A 222 -2.84 -13.38 -3.60
C HIS A 222 -3.72 -13.47 -2.34
N TYR A 223 -3.09 -13.52 -1.16
CA TYR A 223 -3.77 -13.64 0.12
C TYR A 223 -4.75 -12.48 0.37
N LEU A 224 -4.33 -11.24 0.15
CA LEU A 224 -5.22 -10.09 0.23
C LEU A 224 -6.33 -10.14 -0.82
N SER A 225 -6.02 -10.54 -2.06
CA SER A 225 -7.05 -10.66 -3.11
C SER A 225 -8.12 -11.69 -2.76
N TYR A 226 -7.72 -12.79 -2.11
CA TYR A 226 -8.63 -13.84 -1.64
C TYR A 226 -9.59 -13.32 -0.57
N HIS A 227 -9.11 -12.52 0.39
CA HIS A 227 -9.93 -12.03 1.50
C HIS A 227 -10.71 -10.75 1.19
N LEU A 228 -10.27 -9.95 0.22
CA LEU A 228 -10.94 -8.71 -0.19
C LEU A 228 -12.06 -8.93 -1.22
N ASP A 229 -12.30 -10.17 -1.64
CA ASP A 229 -13.20 -10.53 -2.76
C ASP A 229 -12.96 -9.65 -4.02
N SER A 230 -11.72 -9.19 -4.19
CA SER A 230 -11.32 -8.22 -5.21
C SER A 230 -9.89 -8.46 -5.65
N ALA A 231 -9.70 -8.66 -6.95
CA ALA A 231 -8.38 -8.92 -7.50
C ALA A 231 -7.47 -7.68 -7.36
N LEU A 232 -6.38 -7.81 -6.61
CA LEU A 232 -5.30 -6.83 -6.56
C LEU A 232 -4.43 -6.91 -7.82
N GLU A 233 -5.03 -6.64 -8.97
CA GLU A 233 -4.29 -6.38 -10.20
C GLU A 233 -3.68 -4.98 -10.16
N LEU A 234 -2.41 -4.91 -9.76
CA LEU A 234 -1.67 -3.66 -9.60
C LEU A 234 -0.91 -3.33 -10.89
N LYS A 235 -1.25 -2.20 -11.52
CA LYS A 235 -0.64 -1.74 -12.77
C LYS A 235 0.82 -1.39 -12.56
N SER A 236 1.13 -0.74 -11.44
CA SER A 236 2.50 -0.39 -11.05
C SER A 236 3.42 -1.61 -11.01
N LEU A 237 2.96 -2.75 -10.47
CA LEU A 237 3.80 -3.95 -10.39
C LEU A 237 4.10 -4.58 -11.77
N ARG A 238 3.27 -4.35 -12.79
CA ARG A 238 3.58 -4.77 -14.17
C ARG A 238 4.78 -4.00 -14.74
N MET A 239 5.02 -2.77 -14.25
CA MET A 239 6.20 -1.99 -14.63
C MET A 239 7.47 -2.53 -13.97
N LEU A 240 7.38 -3.13 -12.78
CA LEU A 240 8.55 -3.72 -12.12
C LEU A 240 9.12 -4.90 -12.92
N SER A 241 8.27 -5.71 -13.55
CA SER A 241 8.72 -6.81 -14.41
C SER A 241 9.46 -6.35 -15.66
N SER A 242 9.16 -5.15 -16.20
CA SER A 242 9.86 -4.60 -17.37
C SER A 242 11.24 -4.02 -17.06
N LEU A 243 11.61 -3.87 -15.79
CA LEU A 243 12.91 -3.33 -15.36
C LEU A 243 13.99 -4.38 -15.16
N LYS A 244 13.62 -5.67 -15.18
CA LYS A 244 14.57 -6.79 -15.08
C LYS A 244 15.12 -7.21 -16.47
N MET A 245 15.06 -6.33 -17.48
CA MET A 245 15.67 -6.53 -18.80
C MET A 245 17.10 -6.00 -18.84
#